data_AF-A0A967X266-F1
#
_entry.id   AF-A0A967X266-F1
#
_cell.length_a   1.000
_cell.length_b   1.000
_cell.length_c   1.000
_cell.angle_alpha   90.00
_cell.angle_beta   90.00
_cell.angle_gamma   90.00
#
_symmetry.space_group_name_H-M   'P 1'
#
loop_
_entity.id
_entity.type
_entity.pdbx_description
1 polymer ?
#
loop_
_entity_poly.entity_id
_entity_poly.type
_entity_poly.pdbx_seq_one_letter_code
_entity_poly.pdbx_strand_id
1 'polypeptide(L)' 'KLTCEGVQHAHQKGIIHRDIKPSNVLVAVRDGEPVPKIIDFGVAKA' A
#
# COMPACT_ATOMS: atom_id res chain seq x y z
N LYS A 1 -0.63 -5.61 -10.57
CA LYS A 1 -1.07 -4.21 -10.81
C LYS A 1 -1.63 -3.53 -9.56
N LEU A 2 -2.31 -4.28 -8.68
CA LEU A 2 -2.91 -3.82 -7.42
C LEU A 2 -1.98 -2.98 -6.51
N THR A 3 -0.70 -3.36 -6.37
CA THR A 3 0.26 -2.62 -5.54
C THR A 3 0.52 -1.20 -6.07
N CYS A 4 0.67 -1.03 -7.38
CA CYS A 4 0.87 0.28 -8.00
C CYS A 4 -0.37 1.17 -7.85
N GLU A 5 -1.56 0.58 -7.97
CA GLU A 5 -2.85 1.27 -7.76
C GLU A 5 -3.01 1.73 -6.32
N GLY A 6 -2.62 0.91 -5.33
CA GLY A 6 -2.65 1.30 -3.92
C GLY A 6 -1.71 2.45 -3.57
N VAL A 7 -0.51 2.46 -4.16
CA VAL A 7 0.45 3.57 -4.03
C VAL A 7 -0.08 4.84 -4.69
N GLN A 8 -0.66 4.72 -5.89
CA GLN A 8 -1.25 5.85 -6.60
C GLN A 8 -2.39 6.49 -5.79
N HIS A 9 -3.24 5.68 -5.15
CA HIS A 9 -4.32 6.16 -4.28
C HIS A 9 -3.79 6.91 -3.05
N ALA A 10 -2.68 6.44 -2.46
CA ALA A 10 -2.02 7.14 -1.36
C ALA A 10 -1.46 8.50 -1.82
N HIS A 11 -0.79 8.55 -2.97
CA HIS A 11 -0.25 9.79 -3.55
C HIS A 11 -1.35 10.81 -3.89
N GLN A 12 -2.51 10.37 -4.38
CA GLN A 12 -3.66 11.26 -4.60
C GLN A 12 -4.16 11.94 -3.32
N LYS A 13 -3.88 11.35 -2.16
CA LYS A 13 -4.20 11.91 -0.83
C LYS A 13 -3.03 12.69 -0.21
N GLY A 14 -1.96 12.97 -0.97
CA GLY A 14 -0.75 13.64 -0.49
C GLY A 14 0.16 12.76 0.37
N ILE A 15 -0.15 11.47 0.53
CA ILE A 15 0.62 10.58 1.39
C ILE A 15 1.75 9.97 0.58
N ILE A 16 2.99 10.31 0.92
CA ILE A 16 4.18 9.69 0.33
C ILE A 16 4.72 8.64 1.31
N HIS A 17 4.66 7.35 0.93
CA HIS A 17 5.02 6.23 1.82
C HIS A 17 6.54 6.17 2.14
N ARG A 18 7.39 6.48 1.15
CA ARG A 18 8.86 6.58 1.25
C ARG A 18 9.65 5.32 1.64
N ASP A 19 9.00 4.24 2.08
CA ASP A 19 9.64 2.95 2.35
C ASP A 19 8.82 1.79 1.77
N ILE A 20 8.57 1.86 0.46
CA ILE A 20 7.84 0.82 -0.27
C ILE A 20 8.79 -0.35 -0.52
N LYS A 21 8.59 -1.42 0.24
CA LYS A 21 9.30 -2.70 0.12
C LYS A 21 8.33 -3.87 0.27
N PRO A 22 8.64 -5.07 -0.27
CA PRO A 22 7.73 -6.21 -0.21
C PRO A 22 7.32 -6.62 1.20
N SER A 23 8.19 -6.46 2.20
CA SER A 23 7.86 -6.77 3.61
C SER A 23 6.79 -5.83 4.20
N ASN A 24 6.52 -4.68 3.57
CA ASN A 24 5.49 -3.72 3.96
C ASN A 24 4.19 -3.90 3.14
N VAL A 25 4.07 -4.99 2.38
CA VAL A 25 2.85 -5.33 1.64
C VAL A 25 2.34 -6.68 2.11
N LEU A 26 1.25 -6.68 2.89
CA LEU A 26 0.55 -7.89 3.27
C LEU A 26 -0.45 -8.29 2.18
N VAL A 27 -0.72 -9.58 2.04
CA VAL A 27 -1.80 -10.08 1.19
C VAL A 27 -2.91 -10.60 2.09
N ALA A 28 -4.10 -10.01 1.98
CA ALA A 28 -5.30 -10.47 2.66
C ALA A 28 -6.26 -11.10 1.64
N VAL A 29 -6.97 -12.15 2.01
CA VAL A 29 -8.03 -12.70 1.16
C VAL A 29 -9.33 -11.96 1.48
N ARG A 30 -9.97 -11.39 0.47
CA ARG A 30 -11.29 -10.76 0.57
C ARG A 30 -12.15 -11.30 -0.57
N ASP A 31 -13.32 -11.83 -0.23
CA ASP A 31 -14.27 -12.40 -1.19
C ASP A 31 -13.67 -13.49 -2.10
N GLY A 32 -12.70 -14.25 -1.56
CA GLY A 32 -11.98 -15.30 -2.30
C GLY A 32 -10.80 -14.82 -3.13
N GLU A 33 -10.59 -13.51 -3.25
CA GLU A 33 -9.50 -12.91 -4.02
C GLU A 33 -8.35 -12.39 -3.14
N PRO A 34 -7.08 -12.56 -3.57
CA PRO A 34 -5.94 -11.98 -2.87
C PRO A 34 -5.86 -10.46 -3.11
N VAL A 35 -6.01 -9.70 -2.04
CA VAL A 35 -5.95 -8.23 -2.04
C VAL A 35 -4.70 -7.77 -1.27
N PRO A 36 -3.77 -7.06 -1.91
CA PRO A 36 -2.61 -6.49 -1.22
C PRO A 36 -3.02 -5.29 -0.36
N LYS A 37 -2.49 -5.24 0.85
CA LYS A 37 -2.62 -4.14 1.82
C LYS A 37 -1.23 -3.63 2.16
N ILE A 38 -0.99 -2.35 1.88
CA ILE A 38 0.24 -1.67 2.27
C ILE A 38 0.14 -1.34 3.76
N ILE A 39 1.16 -1.75 4.51
CA ILE A 39 1.30 -1.51 5.94
C ILE A 39 2.52 -0.64 6.21
N ASP A 40 2.67 -0.24 7.48
CA ASP A 40 3.79 0.57 7.98
C ASP A 40 3.99 1.90 7.24
N PHE A 41 3.19 2.89 7.64
CA PHE A 41 3.32 4.28 7.21
C PHE A 41 4.21 5.09 8.17
N GLY A 42 5.08 4.46 8.96
CA GLY A 42 5.86 5.13 10.03
C GLY A 42 6.79 6.25 9.53
N VAL A 43 7.18 6.21 8.26
CA VAL A 43 7.95 7.27 7.57
C VAL A 43 7.11 8.06 6.57
N ALA A 44 5.80 7.87 6.52
CA ALA A 44 4.95 8.62 5.62
C ALA A 44 4.83 10.09 6.07
N LYS A 45 4.93 11.02 5.13
CA LYS A 45 4.62 12.44 5.35
C LYS A 45 3.45 12.84 4.46
N ALA A 46 2.67 13.80 4.96
CA ALA A 46 1.68 14.58 4.22
C ALA A 46 2.35 15.81 3.59
#